data_AF-A0A4Q1T939-F1
#
_entry.id   AF-A0A4Q1T939-F1
#
_cell.length_a   1.000
_cell.length_b   1.000
_cell.length_c   1.000
_cell.angle_alpha   90.00
_cell.angle_beta   90.00
_cell.angle_gamma   90.00
#
_symmetry.space_group_name_H-M   'P 1'
#
loop_
_entity.id
_entity.type
_entity.pdbx_description
1 polymer ?
#
loop_
_entity_poly.entity_id
_entity_poly.type
_entity_poly.pdbx_seq_one_letter_code
_entity_poly.pdbx_strand_id
1 'polypeptide(L)'
;MVKNEKGTVLFFVLFLSTLIMIQLTGSMTFLVNTRTVMVNDMKKLQARSCAEAGVWLAIEKWENEADGQLGFIASLSEGITSVSLRVRDDQYLEIRSEGRVPPYYRDRLLVYYDIENQKITKWNRERGNF
;
A
#
# COMPACT_ATOMS: atom_id res chain seq x y z
N MET A 1 -20.97 -10.93 67.04
CA MET A 1 -20.12 -9.99 66.27
C MET A 1 -20.10 -10.50 64.83
N VAL A 2 -21.14 -10.19 64.06
CA VAL A 2 -21.29 -10.68 62.68
C VAL A 2 -20.32 -9.87 61.82
N LYS A 3 -19.24 -10.52 61.38
CA LYS A 3 -18.22 -9.93 60.51
C LYS A 3 -18.91 -9.41 59.24
N ASN A 4 -18.47 -8.24 58.79
CA ASN A 4 -19.06 -7.44 57.72
C ASN A 4 -18.77 -8.06 56.33
N GLU A 5 -19.12 -9.32 56.11
CA GLU A 5 -18.77 -10.10 54.92
C GLU A 5 -19.42 -9.56 53.63
N LYS A 6 -20.55 -8.87 53.75
CA LYS A 6 -21.24 -8.23 52.62
C LYS A 6 -20.41 -7.14 51.95
N GLY A 7 -19.59 -6.40 52.71
CA GLY A 7 -18.72 -5.36 52.17
C GLY A 7 -17.55 -5.94 51.35
N THR A 8 -17.01 -7.07 51.79
CA THR A 8 -15.88 -7.74 51.14
C THR A 8 -16.29 -8.38 49.81
N VAL A 9 -17.48 -9.00 49.76
CA VAL A 9 -18.03 -9.57 48.52
C VAL A 9 -18.31 -8.47 47.49
N LEU A 10 -18.90 -7.35 47.92
CA LEU A 10 -19.19 -6.22 47.03
C LEU A 10 -17.91 -5.62 46.44
N PHE A 11 -16.87 -5.45 47.27
CA PHE A 11 -15.56 -4.99 46.82
C PHE A 11 -14.95 -5.93 45.77
N PHE A 12 -15.02 -7.25 45.99
CA PHE A 12 -14.48 -8.23 45.06
C PHE A 12 -15.21 -8.23 43.72
N VAL A 13 -16.54 -8.08 43.72
CA VAL A 13 -17.34 -7.99 42.49
C VAL A 13 -17.04 -6.70 41.74
N LEU A 14 -16.90 -5.56 42.44
CA LEU A 14 -16.50 -4.28 41.84
C LEU A 14 -15.08 -4.34 41.26
N PHE A 15 -14.15 -4.97 41.96
CA PHE A 15 -12.78 -5.15 41.49
C PHE A 15 -12.71 -6.07 40.26
N LEU A 16 -13.43 -7.19 40.27
CA LEU A 16 -13.45 -8.12 39.14
C LEU A 16 -14.11 -7.50 37.90
N SER A 17 -15.21 -6.78 38.09
CA SER A 17 -15.89 -6.08 36.99
C SER A 17 -15.06 -4.95 36.39
N THR A 18 -14.32 -4.20 37.21
CA THR A 18 -13.37 -3.19 36.71
C THR A 18 -12.19 -3.82 35.97
N LEU A 19 -11.64 -4.94 36.45
CA LEU A 19 -10.62 -5.72 35.73
C LEU A 19 -11.12 -6.19 34.35
N ILE A 20 -12.34 -6.74 34.30
CA ILE A 20 -12.97 -7.18 33.05
C ILE A 20 -13.15 -5.99 32.09
N MET A 21 -13.61 -4.85 32.59
CA MET A 21 -13.74 -3.62 31.80
C MET A 21 -12.40 -3.17 31.22
N ILE A 22 -11.33 -3.13 32.03
CA ILE A 22 -9.98 -2.76 31.57
C ILE A 22 -9.49 -3.71 30.48
N GLN A 23 -9.68 -5.02 30.66
CA GLN A 23 -9.26 -6.02 29.68
C GLN A 23 -10.05 -5.90 28.36
N LEU A 24 -11.36 -5.67 28.43
CA LEU A 24 -12.22 -5.45 27.26
C LEU A 24 -11.82 -4.18 26.50
N THR A 25 -11.57 -3.07 27.21
CA THR A 25 -11.12 -1.82 26.59
C THR A 25 -9.76 -2.00 25.92
N GLY A 26 -8.78 -2.61 26.59
CA GLY A 26 -7.46 -2.86 26.01
C GLY A 26 -7.51 -3.74 24.76
N SER A 27 -8.35 -4.79 24.79
CA SER A 27 -8.53 -5.70 23.65
C SER A 27 -9.18 -5.01 22.45
N MET A 28 -10.19 -4.16 22.69
CA MET A 28 -10.82 -3.33 21.65
C MET A 28 -9.83 -2.37 21.01
N THR A 29 -9.03 -1.64 21.81
CA THR A 29 -8.01 -0.72 21.30
C THR A 29 -6.96 -1.46 20.46
N PHE A 30 -6.53 -2.63 20.91
CA PHE A 30 -5.59 -3.47 20.16
C PHE A 30 -6.18 -3.95 18.82
N LEU A 31 -7.44 -4.41 18.80
CA LEU A 31 -8.11 -4.83 17.57
C LEU A 31 -8.28 -3.69 16.57
N VAL A 32 -8.63 -2.50 17.06
CA VAL A 32 -8.74 -1.30 16.21
C VAL A 32 -7.37 -0.95 15.60
N ASN A 33 -6.31 -0.94 16.42
CA ASN A 33 -4.97 -0.63 15.95
C ASN A 33 -4.42 -1.68 14.96
N THR A 34 -4.62 -2.97 15.21
CA THR A 34 -4.17 -4.01 14.27
C THR A 34 -4.92 -3.92 12.95
N ARG A 35 -6.23 -3.66 12.98
CA ARG A 35 -7.01 -3.43 11.76
C ARG A 35 -6.54 -2.21 10.97
N THR A 36 -6.25 -1.09 11.62
CA THR A 36 -5.76 0.12 10.92
C THR A 36 -4.39 -0.10 10.31
N VAL A 37 -3.47 -0.77 11.00
CA VAL A 37 -2.15 -1.15 10.45
C VAL A 37 -2.29 -2.05 9.23
N MET A 38 -3.10 -3.11 9.32
CA MET A 38 -3.34 -4.02 8.19
C MET A 38 -3.93 -3.30 6.97
N VAL A 39 -4.93 -2.43 7.18
CA VAL A 39 -5.55 -1.66 6.08
C VAL A 39 -4.53 -0.72 5.43
N ASN A 40 -3.70 -0.06 6.23
CA ASN A 40 -2.68 0.85 5.70
C ASN A 40 -1.61 0.11 4.89
N ASP A 41 -1.16 -1.04 5.38
CA ASP A 41 -0.16 -1.85 4.67
C ASP A 41 -0.74 -2.48 3.40
N MET A 42 -2.00 -2.90 3.43
CA MET A 42 -2.71 -3.36 2.24
C MET A 42 -2.76 -2.25 1.17
N LYS A 43 -3.13 -1.02 1.54
CA LYS A 43 -3.18 0.10 0.58
C LYS A 43 -1.81 0.47 0.02
N LYS A 44 -0.74 0.34 0.82
CA LYS A 44 0.63 0.50 0.30
C LYS A 44 0.97 -0.58 -0.73
N LEU A 45 0.61 -1.84 -0.45
CA LEU A 45 0.83 -2.95 -1.39
C LEU A 45 0.03 -2.76 -2.68
N GLN A 46 -1.22 -2.31 -2.59
CA GLN A 46 -2.05 -1.98 -3.75
C GLN A 46 -1.41 -0.86 -4.59
N ALA A 47 -0.92 0.21 -3.96
CA ALA A 47 -0.23 1.29 -4.69
C ALA A 47 1.04 0.79 -5.40
N ARG A 48 1.80 -0.12 -4.76
CA ARG A 48 2.95 -0.79 -5.40
C ARG A 48 2.52 -1.63 -6.58
N SER A 49 1.50 -2.46 -6.41
CA SER A 49 0.91 -3.30 -7.47
C SER A 49 0.48 -2.46 -8.68
N CYS A 50 -0.22 -1.34 -8.45
CA CYS A 50 -0.59 -0.42 -9.52
C CYS A 50 0.60 0.18 -10.26
N ALA A 51 1.67 0.55 -9.54
CA ALA A 51 2.89 1.07 -10.16
C ALA A 51 3.56 -0.01 -11.04
N GLU A 52 3.62 -1.25 -10.56
CA GLU A 52 4.19 -2.38 -11.31
C GLU A 52 3.37 -2.71 -12.55
N ALA A 53 2.04 -2.79 -12.40
CA ALA A 53 1.11 -3.00 -13.50
C ALA A 53 1.28 -1.92 -14.58
N GLY A 54 1.48 -0.66 -14.20
CA GLY A 54 1.75 0.42 -15.14
C GLY A 54 3.01 0.21 -15.98
N VAL A 55 4.08 -0.34 -15.39
CA VAL A 55 5.31 -0.68 -16.13
C VAL A 55 5.03 -1.76 -17.16
N TRP A 56 4.35 -2.84 -16.77
CA TRP A 56 4.04 -3.95 -17.68
C TRP A 56 3.13 -3.53 -18.83
N LEU A 57 2.08 -2.76 -18.53
CA LEU A 57 1.20 -2.18 -19.55
C LEU A 57 1.95 -1.29 -20.52
N ALA A 58 2.97 -0.57 -20.05
CA ALA A 58 3.75 0.31 -20.89
C ALA A 58 4.72 -0.44 -21.80
N ILE A 59 5.33 -1.54 -21.32
CA ILE A 59 6.13 -2.45 -22.15
C ILE A 59 5.24 -3.09 -23.22
N GLU A 60 4.09 -3.62 -22.81
CA GLU A 60 3.12 -4.25 -23.73
C GLU A 60 2.64 -3.27 -24.81
N LYS A 61 2.32 -2.03 -24.44
CA LYS A 61 1.94 -1.00 -25.40
C LYS A 61 3.09 -0.63 -26.33
N TRP A 62 4.30 -0.49 -25.81
CA TRP A 62 5.47 -0.16 -26.62
C TRP A 62 5.76 -1.23 -27.69
N GLU A 63 5.55 -2.50 -27.35
CA GLU A 63 5.80 -3.62 -28.27
C GLU A 63 4.69 -3.78 -29.32
N ASN A 64 3.45 -3.41 -28.98
CA ASN A 64 2.29 -3.64 -29.84
C ASN A 64 1.83 -2.39 -30.64
N GLU A 65 2.09 -1.18 -30.15
CA GLU A 65 1.69 0.06 -30.79
C GLU A 65 2.88 0.73 -31.49
N ALA A 66 2.76 0.96 -32.80
CA ALA A 66 3.81 1.62 -33.61
C ALA A 66 3.99 3.12 -33.26
N ASP A 67 3.00 3.73 -32.60
CA ASP A 67 3.06 5.10 -32.11
C ASP A 67 3.39 5.08 -30.62
N GLY A 68 4.68 5.27 -30.30
CA GLY A 68 5.20 5.31 -28.93
C GLY A 68 4.62 6.45 -28.10
N GLN A 69 3.38 6.28 -27.60
CA GLN A 69 2.75 7.24 -26.68
C GLN A 69 3.67 7.50 -25.49
N LEU A 70 4.06 8.76 -25.28
CA LEU A 70 5.00 9.18 -24.23
C LEU A 70 4.44 9.06 -22.80
N GLY A 71 3.22 8.55 -22.63
CA GLY A 71 2.60 8.31 -21.34
C GLY A 71 1.10 8.11 -21.43
N PHE A 72 0.54 7.49 -20.40
CA PHE A 72 -0.90 7.26 -20.27
C PHE A 72 -1.30 7.14 -18.81
N ILE A 73 -2.60 7.27 -18.55
CA ILE A 73 -3.21 7.01 -17.24
C ILE A 73 -4.20 5.87 -17.43
N ALA A 74 -4.12 4.85 -16.58
CA ALA A 74 -5.03 3.72 -16.58
C ALA A 74 -5.66 3.55 -15.20
N SER A 75 -6.98 3.33 -15.18
CA SER A 75 -7.69 2.94 -13.96
C SER A 75 -7.64 1.42 -13.84
N LEU A 76 -7.15 0.94 -12.70
CA LEU A 76 -7.11 -0.47 -12.33
C LEU A 76 -8.18 -0.73 -11.26
N SER A 77 -8.46 -2.00 -10.97
CA SER A 77 -9.43 -2.41 -9.95
C SER A 77 -9.08 -1.87 -8.54
N GLU A 78 -7.79 -1.72 -8.26
CA GLU A 78 -7.28 -1.34 -6.93
C GLU A 78 -6.92 0.16 -6.81
N GLY A 79 -6.83 0.88 -7.92
CA GLY A 79 -6.32 2.24 -7.94
C GLY A 79 -6.10 2.79 -9.34
N ILE A 80 -5.30 3.84 -9.44
CA ILE A 80 -4.96 4.49 -10.72
C ILE A 80 -3.46 4.35 -10.91
N THR A 81 -3.03 4.05 -12.13
CA THR A 81 -1.62 4.10 -12.51
C THR A 81 -1.39 5.17 -13.56
N SER A 82 -0.34 5.96 -13.38
CA SER A 82 0.08 7.01 -14.30
C SER A 82 1.48 6.67 -14.79
N VAL A 83 1.65 6.55 -16.10
CA VAL A 83 2.91 6.15 -16.71
C VAL A 83 3.40 7.26 -17.64
N SER A 84 4.71 7.49 -17.62
CA SER A 84 5.41 8.32 -18.59
C SER A 84 6.61 7.56 -19.15
N LEU A 85 6.83 7.74 -20.43
CA LEU A 85 7.79 7.02 -21.24
C LEU A 85 8.74 8.01 -21.89
N ARG A 86 10.03 7.69 -21.87
CA ARG A 86 11.07 8.47 -22.54
C ARG A 86 12.10 7.54 -23.14
N VAL A 87 12.30 7.62 -24.45
CA VAL A 87 13.43 6.95 -25.12
C VAL A 87 14.72 7.68 -24.75
N ARG A 88 15.75 6.93 -24.41
CA ARG A 88 17.07 7.41 -24.01
C ARG A 88 18.13 6.71 -24.85
N ASP A 89 18.93 7.51 -25.54
CA ASP A 89 20.07 7.06 -26.35
C ASP A 89 19.69 6.01 -27.41
N ASP A 90 18.45 6.05 -27.92
CA ASP A 90 17.81 5.13 -28.87
C ASP A 90 17.84 3.62 -28.52
N GLN A 91 18.43 3.26 -27.38
CA GLN A 91 18.58 1.88 -26.93
C GLN A 91 17.68 1.54 -25.73
N TYR A 92 17.40 2.53 -24.88
CA TYR A 92 16.69 2.32 -23.63
C TYR A 92 15.37 3.09 -23.58
N LEU A 93 14.34 2.44 -23.08
CA LEU A 93 13.08 3.05 -22.72
C LEU A 93 13.05 3.28 -21.21
N GLU A 94 13.07 4.55 -20.81
CA GLU A 94 12.86 4.96 -19.43
C GLU A 94 11.36 5.02 -19.14
N ILE A 95 10.91 4.13 -18.26
CA ILE A 95 9.52 3.98 -17.85
C ILE A 95 9.38 4.50 -16.43
N ARG A 96 8.60 5.55 -16.25
CA ARG A 96 8.24 6.10 -14.94
C ARG A 96 6.77 5.82 -14.68
N SER A 97 6.50 4.96 -13.70
CA SER A 97 5.14 4.57 -13.32
C SER A 97 4.84 5.01 -11.89
N GLU A 98 3.69 5.67 -11.69
CA GLU A 98 3.18 6.07 -10.39
C GLU A 98 1.82 5.40 -10.13
N GLY A 99 1.79 4.49 -9.16
CA GLY A 99 0.56 3.87 -8.67
C GLY A 99 -0.03 4.69 -7.53
N ARG A 100 -1.34 4.97 -7.60
CA ARG A 100 -2.08 5.79 -6.61
C ARG A 100 -3.32 5.04 -6.12
N VAL A 101 -3.44 4.96 -4.80
CA VAL A 101 -4.61 4.40 -4.11
C VAL A 101 -5.16 5.44 -3.12
N PRO A 102 -6.40 5.91 -3.30
CA PRO A 102 -6.99 6.89 -2.40
C PRO A 102 -7.02 6.42 -0.92
N PRO A 103 -6.86 7.34 0.05
CA PRO A 103 -6.77 8.80 -0.13
C PRO A 103 -5.35 9.36 -0.32
N TYR A 104 -4.28 8.68 0.12
CA TYR A 104 -2.92 9.26 0.17
C TYR A 104 -1.80 8.29 -0.23
N TYR A 105 -2.12 7.07 -0.65
CA TYR A 105 -1.10 6.07 -0.94
C TYR A 105 -0.61 6.25 -2.37
N ARG A 106 0.69 6.45 -2.52
CA ARG A 106 1.35 6.53 -3.81
C ARG A 106 2.67 5.77 -3.77
N ASP A 107 3.03 5.17 -4.88
CA ASP A 107 4.32 4.52 -5.06
C ASP A 107 4.84 4.79 -6.47
N ARG A 108 6.16 4.98 -6.61
CA ARG A 108 6.80 5.36 -7.87
C ARG A 108 7.88 4.37 -8.24
N LEU A 109 7.87 3.96 -9.50
CA LEU A 109 8.85 3.07 -10.10
C LEU A 109 9.49 3.75 -11.31
N LEU A 110 10.81 3.66 -11.37
CA LEU A 110 11.64 4.01 -12.51
C LEU A 110 12.28 2.72 -13.02
N VAL A 111 11.92 2.34 -14.24
CA VAL A 111 12.37 1.12 -14.90
C VAL A 111 13.07 1.49 -16.19
N TYR A 112 14.19 0.83 -16.47
CA TYR A 112 14.87 0.94 -17.76
C TYR A 112 14.68 -0.37 -18.51
N TYR A 113 14.04 -0.26 -19.67
CA TYR A 113 13.80 -1.37 -20.58
C TYR A 113 14.74 -1.24 -21.78
N ASP A 114 15.48 -2.31 -22.08
CA ASP A 114 16.36 -2.39 -23.25
C ASP A 114 15.53 -2.83 -24.45
N ILE A 115 15.40 -1.92 -25.43
CA ILE A 115 14.50 -2.07 -26.57
C ILE A 115 15.00 -3.19 -27.50
N GLU A 116 16.32 -3.29 -27.70
CA GLU A 116 16.92 -4.29 -28.59
C GLU A 116 16.85 -5.69 -28.00
N ASN A 117 17.19 -5.82 -26.70
CA ASN A 117 17.26 -7.11 -26.03
C ASN A 117 15.95 -7.52 -25.35
N GLN A 118 14.91 -6.68 -25.44
CA GLN A 118 13.59 -6.90 -24.85
C GLN A 118 13.64 -7.33 -23.37
N LYS A 119 14.44 -6.61 -22.58
CA LYS A 119 14.67 -6.96 -21.16
C LYS A 119 14.70 -5.75 -20.25
N ILE A 120 14.23 -5.94 -19.03
CA ILE A 120 14.40 -4.94 -17.97
C ILE A 120 15.85 -4.98 -17.49
N THR A 121 16.53 -3.83 -17.57
CA THR A 121 17.94 -3.70 -17.14
C THR A 121 18.06 -3.09 -15.75
N LYS A 122 17.12 -2.23 -15.36
CA LYS A 122 17.09 -1.60 -14.03
C LYS A 122 15.65 -1.48 -13.54
N TRP A 123 15.47 -1.74 -12.25
CA TRP A 123 14.20 -1.65 -11.55
C TRP A 123 14.38 -0.92 -10.23
N ASN A 124 14.10 0.38 -10.22
CA ASN A 124 14.34 1.24 -9.07
C ASN A 124 13.02 1.81 -8.56
N ARG A 125 12.74 1.56 -7.27
CA ARG A 125 11.61 2.19 -6.60
C ARG A 125 12.05 3.54 -6.05
N GLU A 126 11.43 4.60 -6.53
CA GLU A 126 11.72 5.96 -6.06
C GLU A 126 11.03 6.12 -4.69
N ARG A 127 11.84 6.20 -3.64
CA ARG A 127 11.33 6.64 -2.34
C ARG A 127 10.99 8.12 -2.50
N GLY A 128 9.71 8.44 -2.51
CA GLY A 128 9.27 9.82 -2.44
C GLY A 128 9.85 10.46 -1.17
N ASN A 129 10.71 11.47 -1.32
CA ASN A 129 10.89 12.44 -0.27
C ASN A 129 9.53 13.12 -0.10
N PHE A 130 8.92 12.94 1.08
CA PHE A 130 7.65 13.54 1.43
C PHE A 130 7.78 15.05 1.49
#